data_AF-A0AAU5YUP4-F1
#
_entry.id   AF-A0AAU5YUP4-F1
#
_cell.length_a   1.000
_cell.length_b   1.000
_cell.length_c   1.000
_cell.angle_alpha   90.00
_cell.angle_beta   90.00
_cell.angle_gamma   90.00
#
_symmetry.space_group_name_H-M   'P 1'
#
loop_
_entity.id
_entity.type
_entity.pdbx_description
1 polymer ?
#
loop_
_entity_poly.entity_id
_entity_poly.type
_entity_poly.pdbx_seq_one_letter_code
_entity_poly.pdbx_strand_id
1 'polypeptide(L)'
;MSVTPLAAAHPSARPAPAFRGRIGRDTRSGHYAVPRRYRLHLAAADPDCLRIAVTHSLLGLDGACPVTFLPAVPDCPDGGHSALRPLYDASAHRYTGPALAPVLSDDWSGRIVSSHGPDIARDLAEHSEMGVPPAEGWGSFGGGRATLYPCGAESQIEAVERMCAQGIEEAAQRAGAAEVGEVERAAALDTLLTTLGVLERGLGVHQYLISDQITAADVELWVTLVQLDTVHRNHLDATAVHRIADHPALWAYARRLAAHPAFGVHVDLDAIARRHHARCQGLEAAGAAVQILDWATHAADGTEARPQVNAPGLRSDNS
;
A
#
# COMPACT_ATOMS: atom_id res chain seq x y z
N MET A 1 -44.78 3.91 -0.90
CA MET A 1 -43.83 3.10 -0.08
C MET A 1 -43.01 2.28 -1.06
N SER A 2 -41.97 2.89 -1.65
CA SER A 2 -41.11 2.18 -2.60
C SER A 2 -39.96 1.56 -1.81
N VAL A 3 -39.99 0.23 -1.70
CA VAL A 3 -38.90 -0.55 -1.13
C VAL A 3 -37.84 -0.65 -2.23
N THR A 4 -36.77 0.12 -2.09
CA THR A 4 -35.56 -0.04 -2.92
C THR A 4 -34.93 -1.39 -2.53
N PRO A 5 -34.72 -2.32 -3.47
CA PRO A 5 -34.10 -3.60 -3.14
C PRO A 5 -32.64 -3.38 -2.76
N LEU A 6 -32.25 -3.95 -1.62
CA LEU A 6 -30.88 -4.07 -1.16
C LEU A 6 -30.09 -4.86 -2.22
N ALA A 7 -29.10 -4.23 -2.85
CA ALA A 7 -28.21 -4.93 -3.77
C ALA A 7 -27.43 -5.98 -2.97
N ALA A 8 -27.49 -7.23 -3.43
CA ALA A 8 -26.86 -8.37 -2.79
C ALA A 8 -25.35 -8.14 -2.61
N ALA A 9 -24.83 -8.54 -1.44
CA ALA A 9 -23.42 -8.58 -1.13
C ALA A 9 -22.64 -9.27 -2.26
N HIS A 10 -21.82 -8.52 -2.99
CA HIS A 10 -20.82 -9.12 -3.85
C HIS A 10 -19.63 -9.53 -2.97
N PRO A 11 -19.28 -10.82 -2.89
CA PRO A 11 -18.03 -11.21 -2.29
C PRO A 11 -16.90 -10.47 -3.02
N SER A 12 -15.97 -9.89 -2.25
CA SER A 12 -14.73 -9.26 -2.74
C SER A 12 -13.78 -10.33 -3.30
N ALA A 13 -14.25 -11.12 -4.27
CA ALA A 13 -13.43 -12.02 -5.06
C ALA A 13 -12.92 -11.21 -6.24
N ARG A 14 -11.65 -10.76 -6.24
CA ARG A 14 -11.00 -10.16 -7.43
C ARG A 14 -11.09 -11.16 -8.60
N PRO A 15 -11.75 -10.88 -9.75
CA PRO A 15 -11.60 -11.74 -10.91
C PRO A 15 -11.28 -10.88 -12.14
N ALA A 16 -10.01 -10.52 -12.25
CA ALA A 16 -9.38 -10.11 -13.49
C ALA A 16 -8.19 -11.04 -13.71
N PRO A 17 -7.74 -11.33 -14.95
CA PRO A 17 -6.44 -11.95 -15.17
C PRO A 17 -5.40 -11.17 -14.38
N ALA A 18 -4.82 -11.86 -13.41
CA ALA A 18 -3.77 -11.36 -12.58
C ALA A 18 -2.48 -11.49 -13.40
N PHE A 19 -1.94 -10.37 -13.89
CA PHE A 19 -0.63 -10.40 -14.52
C PHE A 19 0.40 -10.72 -13.43
N ARG A 20 1.15 -11.80 -13.63
CA ARG A 20 2.10 -12.39 -12.65
C ARG A 20 3.49 -12.56 -13.25
N GLY A 21 3.84 -11.75 -14.25
CA GLY A 21 5.22 -11.70 -14.74
C GLY A 21 6.15 -11.21 -13.65
N ARG A 22 7.40 -11.68 -13.69
CA ARG A 22 8.45 -11.32 -12.72
C ARG A 22 9.60 -10.64 -13.44
N ILE A 23 10.24 -9.68 -12.77
CA ILE A 23 11.56 -9.21 -13.20
C ILE A 23 12.55 -10.32 -12.87
N GLY A 24 13.44 -10.62 -13.80
CA GLY A 24 14.48 -11.64 -13.66
C GLY A 24 15.88 -11.03 -13.71
N ARG A 25 16.86 -11.87 -13.36
CA ARG A 25 18.26 -11.47 -13.17
C ARG A 25 19.06 -11.41 -14.46
N ASP A 26 18.59 -12.04 -15.53
CA ASP A 26 19.34 -12.17 -16.77
C ASP A 26 18.44 -12.00 -17.99
N THR A 27 19.06 -11.76 -19.14
CA THR A 27 18.35 -11.48 -20.40
C THR A 27 17.47 -12.63 -20.90
N ARG A 28 17.59 -13.84 -20.34
CA ARG A 28 16.79 -15.01 -20.68
C ARG A 28 15.46 -15.04 -19.92
N SER A 29 15.28 -14.21 -18.88
CA SER A 29 14.01 -14.08 -18.17
C SER A 29 12.92 -13.36 -18.97
N GLY A 30 13.27 -12.73 -20.10
CA GLY A 30 12.38 -11.90 -20.91
C GLY A 30 12.18 -10.49 -20.33
N HIS A 31 11.74 -10.40 -19.08
CA HIS A 31 11.71 -9.17 -18.30
C HIS A 31 12.94 -9.14 -17.38
N TYR A 32 14.05 -8.58 -17.83
CA TYR A 32 15.27 -8.45 -17.04
C TYR A 32 15.46 -7.01 -16.57
N ALA A 33 16.05 -6.83 -15.39
CA ALA A 33 16.20 -5.52 -14.78
C ALA A 33 17.04 -4.58 -15.66
N VAL A 34 16.41 -3.50 -16.15
CA VAL A 34 17.05 -2.43 -16.94
C VAL A 34 16.53 -1.08 -16.43
N PRO A 35 17.42 -0.14 -16.06
CA PRO A 35 17.01 1.21 -15.69
C PRO A 35 16.19 1.86 -16.80
N ARG A 36 15.10 2.52 -16.42
CA ARG A 36 14.17 3.28 -17.27
C ARG A 36 13.42 2.45 -18.31
N ARG A 37 13.42 1.12 -18.18
CA ARG A 37 12.55 0.24 -18.96
C ARG A 37 11.18 0.08 -18.32
N TYR A 38 11.13 0.02 -17.00
CA TYR A 38 9.90 -0.27 -16.27
C TYR A 38 9.31 0.98 -15.63
N ARG A 39 7.99 1.01 -15.52
CA ARG A 39 7.22 2.07 -14.88
C ARG A 39 6.20 1.49 -13.92
N LEU A 40 6.06 2.13 -12.77
CA LEU A 40 5.03 1.82 -11.78
C LEU A 40 3.84 2.75 -11.95
N HIS A 41 2.64 2.21 -11.84
CA HIS A 41 1.40 2.98 -11.78
C HIS A 41 0.69 2.64 -10.47
N LEU A 42 0.63 3.62 -9.56
CA LEU A 42 0.26 3.42 -8.16
C LEU A 42 -0.84 4.39 -7.73
N ALA A 43 -1.80 3.93 -6.94
CA ALA A 43 -2.74 4.80 -6.23
C ALA A 43 -2.37 4.78 -4.75
N ALA A 44 -1.69 5.81 -4.21
CA ALA A 44 -1.12 5.78 -2.86
C ALA A 44 -2.14 5.55 -1.73
N ALA A 45 -3.43 5.80 -1.98
CA ALA A 45 -4.53 5.47 -1.07
C ALA A 45 -4.85 3.97 -0.96
N ASP A 46 -4.31 3.14 -1.86
CA ASP A 46 -4.42 1.69 -1.84
C ASP A 46 -3.24 1.08 -1.07
N PRO A 47 -3.45 0.14 -0.14
CA PRO A 47 -2.39 -0.36 0.73
C PRO A 47 -1.29 -1.11 -0.04
N ASP A 48 -1.63 -1.89 -1.07
CA ASP A 48 -0.62 -2.57 -1.91
C ASP A 48 0.25 -1.54 -2.66
N CYS A 49 -0.38 -0.49 -3.17
CA CYS A 49 0.34 0.60 -3.83
C CYS A 49 1.21 1.40 -2.86
N LEU A 50 0.76 1.62 -1.62
CA LEU A 50 1.52 2.30 -0.58
C LEU A 50 2.77 1.50 -0.19
N ARG A 51 2.63 0.17 0.01
CA ARG A 51 3.78 -0.73 0.25
C ARG A 51 4.84 -0.61 -0.84
N ILE A 52 4.41 -0.60 -2.11
CA ILE A 52 5.30 -0.47 -3.27
C ILE A 52 5.95 0.92 -3.31
N ALA A 53 5.20 1.99 -3.03
CA ALA A 53 5.73 3.35 -3.03
C ALA A 53 6.82 3.54 -1.95
N VAL A 54 6.58 3.05 -0.75
CA VAL A 54 7.57 3.06 0.35
C VAL A 54 8.80 2.23 -0.01
N THR A 55 8.60 1.01 -0.51
CA THR A 55 9.67 0.12 -0.99
C THR A 55 10.52 0.81 -2.05
N HIS A 56 9.87 1.44 -3.04
CA HIS A 56 10.53 2.18 -4.11
C HIS A 56 11.42 3.32 -3.59
N SER A 57 10.92 4.11 -2.63
CA SER A 57 11.68 5.21 -2.02
C SER A 57 12.82 4.73 -1.11
N LEU A 58 12.63 3.64 -0.35
CA LEU A 58 13.69 3.02 0.45
C LEU A 58 14.86 2.54 -0.42
N LEU A 59 14.56 2.11 -1.63
CA LEU A 59 15.54 1.60 -2.59
C LEU A 59 16.11 2.70 -3.53
N GLY A 60 15.64 3.95 -3.40
CA GLY A 60 16.09 5.09 -4.20
C GLY A 60 15.89 4.90 -5.71
N LEU A 61 14.75 4.36 -6.13
CA LEU A 61 14.52 3.93 -7.51
C LEU A 61 13.94 5.03 -8.43
N ASP A 62 13.81 6.28 -7.98
CA ASP A 62 13.19 7.37 -8.75
C ASP A 62 13.78 7.56 -10.16
N GLY A 63 15.10 7.46 -10.30
CA GLY A 63 15.79 7.58 -11.58
C GLY A 63 15.75 6.33 -12.46
N ALA A 64 15.52 5.15 -11.86
CA ALA A 64 15.59 3.86 -12.54
C ALA A 64 14.22 3.27 -12.88
N CYS A 65 13.20 3.51 -12.07
CA CYS A 65 11.84 3.04 -12.29
C CYS A 65 10.85 4.17 -11.95
N PRO A 66 10.45 4.98 -12.95
CA PRO A 66 9.55 6.10 -12.71
C PRO A 66 8.18 5.64 -12.19
N VAL A 67 7.56 6.45 -11.34
CA VAL A 67 6.23 6.22 -10.77
C VAL A 67 5.23 7.22 -11.36
N THR A 68 4.10 6.71 -11.85
CA THR A 68 2.90 7.48 -12.19
C THR A 68 1.88 7.29 -11.08
N PHE A 69 1.57 8.36 -10.34
CA PHE A 69 0.52 8.33 -9.33
C PHE A 69 -0.86 8.53 -9.97
N LEU A 70 -1.77 7.62 -9.66
CA LEU A 70 -3.15 7.60 -10.12
C LEU A 70 -4.06 8.30 -9.09
N PRO A 71 -5.25 8.77 -9.50
CA PRO A 71 -6.24 9.29 -8.57
C PRO A 71 -6.58 8.27 -7.47
N ALA A 72 -6.88 8.77 -6.27
CA ALA A 72 -7.21 7.92 -5.12
C ALA A 72 -8.47 7.06 -5.34
N VAL A 73 -9.47 7.66 -6.01
CA VAL A 73 -10.74 7.03 -6.37
C VAL A 73 -10.67 6.64 -7.84
N PRO A 74 -10.98 5.38 -8.21
CA PRO A 74 -11.13 4.96 -9.60
C PRO A 74 -12.18 5.81 -10.33
N ASP A 75 -11.89 6.20 -11.57
CA ASP A 75 -12.70 7.12 -12.38
C ASP A 75 -13.60 6.42 -13.39
N CYS A 76 -13.54 5.09 -13.48
CA CYS A 76 -14.43 4.29 -14.30
C CYS A 76 -15.60 3.69 -13.50
N PRO A 77 -16.79 3.52 -14.10
CA PRO A 77 -17.96 2.90 -13.46
C PRO A 77 -17.74 1.45 -13.01
N ASP A 78 -16.81 0.74 -13.64
CA ASP A 78 -16.42 -0.64 -13.27
C ASP A 78 -15.47 -0.68 -12.05
N GLY A 79 -15.09 0.48 -11.51
CA GLY A 79 -14.16 0.60 -10.39
C GLY A 79 -12.68 0.57 -10.81
N GLY A 80 -12.38 0.73 -12.10
CA GLY A 80 -11.04 0.84 -12.65
C GLY A 80 -10.54 2.29 -12.86
N HIS A 81 -9.26 2.40 -13.21
CA HIS A 81 -8.62 3.65 -13.64
C HIS A 81 -8.58 3.74 -15.16
N SER A 82 -9.19 4.77 -15.74
CA SER A 82 -9.23 4.99 -17.19
C SER A 82 -7.82 5.06 -17.81
N ALA A 83 -6.88 5.68 -17.08
CA ALA A 83 -5.47 5.80 -17.46
C ALA A 83 -4.76 4.44 -17.62
N LEU A 84 -5.23 3.39 -16.93
CA LEU A 84 -4.66 2.05 -17.03
C LEU A 84 -5.29 1.21 -18.15
N ARG A 85 -6.44 1.62 -18.71
CA ARG A 85 -7.16 0.84 -19.72
C ARG A 85 -6.30 0.48 -20.93
N PRO A 86 -5.50 1.39 -21.53
CA PRO A 86 -4.64 1.03 -22.67
C PRO A 86 -3.63 -0.08 -22.35
N LEU A 87 -3.05 -0.10 -21.15
CA LEU A 87 -2.10 -1.13 -20.74
C LEU A 87 -2.77 -2.50 -20.61
N TYR A 88 -3.97 -2.54 -20.03
CA TYR A 88 -4.75 -3.76 -19.89
C TYR A 88 -5.17 -4.32 -21.26
N ASP A 89 -5.65 -3.45 -22.17
CA ASP A 89 -6.06 -3.85 -23.52
C ASP A 89 -4.87 -4.36 -24.36
N ALA A 90 -3.68 -3.76 -24.18
CA ALA A 90 -2.46 -4.21 -24.85
C ALA A 90 -1.93 -5.56 -24.32
N SER A 91 -2.29 -5.92 -23.09
CA SER A 91 -1.75 -7.07 -22.37
C SER A 91 -2.67 -8.28 -22.37
N ALA A 92 -3.99 -8.08 -22.53
CA ALA A 92 -4.97 -9.15 -22.62
C ALA A 92 -6.00 -8.89 -23.72
N HIS A 93 -6.19 -9.86 -24.61
CA HIS A 93 -7.19 -9.75 -25.67
C HIS A 93 -8.60 -9.68 -25.09
N ARG A 94 -9.36 -8.65 -25.45
CA ARG A 94 -10.74 -8.40 -24.98
C ARG A 94 -10.85 -8.40 -23.45
N TYR A 95 -9.96 -7.68 -22.78
CA TYR A 95 -10.04 -7.48 -21.34
C TYR A 95 -11.36 -6.77 -20.96
N THR A 96 -12.21 -7.43 -20.18
CA THR A 96 -13.52 -6.90 -19.75
C THR A 96 -13.57 -6.49 -18.28
N GLY A 97 -12.50 -6.75 -17.52
CA GLY A 97 -12.42 -6.38 -16.11
C GLY A 97 -12.11 -4.89 -15.88
N PRO A 98 -12.12 -4.45 -14.62
CA PRO A 98 -11.66 -3.11 -14.26
C PRO A 98 -10.14 -3.01 -14.36
N ALA A 99 -9.62 -1.89 -14.84
CA ALA A 99 -8.16 -1.66 -14.88
C ALA A 99 -7.67 -1.19 -13.50
N LEU A 100 -7.04 -2.07 -12.73
CA LEU A 100 -6.72 -1.84 -11.31
C LEU A 100 -5.24 -1.56 -11.10
N ALA A 101 -4.93 -0.73 -10.10
CA ALA A 101 -3.58 -0.59 -9.54
C ALA A 101 -3.36 -1.63 -8.43
N PRO A 102 -2.10 -2.00 -8.11
CA PRO A 102 -0.84 -1.55 -8.72
C PRO A 102 -0.56 -2.18 -10.09
N VAL A 103 0.19 -1.48 -10.95
CA VAL A 103 0.68 -2.02 -12.24
C VAL A 103 2.17 -1.73 -12.39
N LEU A 104 2.95 -2.76 -12.73
CA LEU A 104 4.29 -2.67 -13.28
C LEU A 104 4.20 -2.86 -14.81
N SER A 105 4.50 -1.82 -15.58
CA SER A 105 4.52 -1.86 -17.04
C SER A 105 5.95 -1.88 -17.60
N ASP A 106 6.11 -2.53 -18.75
CA ASP A 106 7.33 -2.49 -19.57
C ASP A 106 7.13 -1.48 -20.71
N ASP A 107 7.85 -0.36 -20.65
CA ASP A 107 7.73 0.73 -21.62
C ASP A 107 8.23 0.30 -23.02
N TRP A 108 9.02 -0.79 -23.13
CA TRP A 108 9.45 -1.31 -24.44
C TRP A 108 8.37 -2.10 -25.16
N SER A 109 7.62 -2.92 -24.42
CA SER A 109 6.55 -3.75 -24.99
C SER A 109 5.18 -3.06 -24.94
N GLY A 110 5.03 -2.01 -24.11
CA GLY A 110 3.75 -1.34 -23.87
C GLY A 110 2.75 -2.23 -23.11
N ARG A 111 3.25 -3.22 -22.36
CA ARG A 111 2.44 -4.24 -21.69
C ARG A 111 2.69 -4.29 -20.19
N ILE A 112 1.75 -4.90 -19.48
CA ILE A 112 1.81 -5.16 -18.05
C ILE A 112 2.72 -6.37 -17.83
N VAL A 113 3.73 -6.16 -16.98
CA VAL A 113 4.58 -7.24 -16.45
C VAL A 113 3.85 -7.91 -15.29
N SER A 114 3.47 -7.11 -14.29
CA SER A 114 2.80 -7.60 -13.09
C SER A 114 1.73 -6.63 -12.62
N SER A 115 0.67 -7.20 -12.04
CA SER A 115 -0.34 -6.48 -11.28
C SER A 115 -0.49 -7.09 -9.88
N HIS A 116 0.55 -7.78 -9.38
CA HIS A 116 0.58 -8.34 -8.03
C HIS A 116 1.48 -7.52 -7.12
N GLY A 117 0.89 -6.81 -6.16
CA GLY A 117 1.64 -5.96 -5.23
C GLY A 117 2.84 -6.66 -4.57
N PRO A 118 2.65 -7.84 -3.95
CA PRO A 118 3.76 -8.57 -3.32
C PRO A 118 4.89 -8.96 -4.27
N ASP A 119 4.58 -9.49 -5.46
CA ASP A 119 5.62 -9.82 -6.46
C ASP A 119 6.36 -8.57 -6.91
N ILE A 120 5.65 -7.46 -7.14
CA ILE A 120 6.26 -6.19 -7.56
C ILE A 120 7.21 -5.69 -6.47
N ALA A 121 6.77 -5.61 -5.22
CA ALA A 121 7.61 -5.14 -4.11
C ALA A 121 8.86 -6.01 -3.94
N ARG A 122 8.70 -7.33 -4.02
CA ARG A 122 9.80 -8.29 -3.94
C ARG A 122 10.78 -8.15 -5.11
N ASP A 123 10.27 -8.05 -6.34
CA ASP A 123 11.12 -7.88 -7.52
C ASP A 123 11.90 -6.56 -7.48
N LEU A 124 11.28 -5.47 -7.02
CA LEU A 124 11.96 -4.20 -6.83
C LEU A 124 13.09 -4.33 -5.81
N ALA A 125 12.87 -5.04 -4.70
CA ALA A 125 13.86 -5.23 -3.66
C ALA A 125 15.01 -6.16 -4.09
N GLU A 126 14.72 -7.28 -4.76
CA GLU A 126 15.72 -8.25 -5.21
C GLU A 126 16.59 -7.74 -6.38
N HIS A 127 16.05 -6.89 -7.25
CA HIS A 127 16.76 -6.37 -8.43
C HIS A 127 17.25 -4.93 -8.28
N SER A 128 17.16 -4.41 -7.07
CA SER A 128 17.58 -3.07 -6.70
C SER A 128 19.11 -2.88 -6.81
N GLU A 129 19.89 -3.96 -6.75
CA GLU A 129 21.34 -3.97 -6.88
C GLU A 129 21.85 -3.88 -8.34
N MET A 130 20.95 -3.86 -9.35
CA MET A 130 21.30 -3.96 -10.77
C MET A 130 21.40 -2.61 -11.53
N GLY A 131 21.41 -1.44 -10.88
CA GLY A 131 21.70 -0.20 -11.63
C GLY A 131 21.67 1.12 -10.88
N VAL A 132 22.76 1.89 -11.11
CA VAL A 132 23.11 3.25 -10.68
C VAL A 132 23.45 3.38 -9.18
N PRO A 133 24.70 3.79 -8.82
CA PRO A 133 24.99 4.18 -7.45
C PRO A 133 24.03 5.30 -7.04
N PRO A 134 23.56 5.34 -5.78
CA PRO A 134 22.67 6.41 -5.33
C PRO A 134 23.28 7.77 -5.68
N ALA A 135 22.46 8.71 -6.17
CA ALA A 135 22.89 10.08 -6.33
C ALA A 135 23.42 10.59 -4.97
N GLU A 136 24.57 11.28 -4.99
CA GLU A 136 25.18 11.85 -3.79
C GLU A 136 24.12 12.67 -3.02
N GLY A 137 23.92 12.33 -1.75
CA GLY A 137 22.97 13.02 -0.85
C GLY A 137 21.81 12.18 -0.32
N TRP A 138 21.42 11.07 -0.97
CA TRP A 138 20.30 10.23 -0.48
C TRP A 138 20.74 9.12 0.51
N GLY A 139 22.03 8.78 0.53
CA GLY A 139 22.62 7.72 1.37
C GLY A 139 23.12 8.15 2.74
N SER A 140 22.72 9.32 3.25
CA SER A 140 23.25 9.85 4.52
C SER A 140 22.52 9.33 5.78
N PHE A 141 21.48 8.52 5.64
CA PHE A 141 20.78 7.88 6.78
C PHE A 141 21.26 6.44 7.05
N GLY A 142 22.58 6.24 7.04
CA GLY A 142 23.22 4.94 7.26
C GLY A 142 23.74 4.36 5.95
N GLY A 143 25.07 4.35 5.79
CA GLY A 143 25.74 4.03 4.53
C GLY A 143 25.34 2.68 3.94
N GLY A 144 24.58 2.71 2.83
CA GLY A 144 24.20 1.55 2.04
C GLY A 144 22.81 1.68 1.44
N ARG A 145 22.52 0.93 0.37
CA ARG A 145 21.14 0.70 -0.09
C ARG A 145 20.43 -0.14 0.99
N ALA A 146 19.18 0.19 1.34
CA ALA A 146 18.43 -0.59 2.32
C ALA A 146 18.24 -2.04 1.84
N THR A 147 18.68 -3.02 2.63
CA THR A 147 18.48 -4.45 2.34
C THR A 147 17.15 -4.90 2.93
N LEU A 148 16.07 -4.85 2.13
CA LEU A 148 14.73 -5.16 2.62
C LEU A 148 14.48 -6.66 2.87
N TYR A 149 15.22 -7.54 2.19
CA TYR A 149 15.18 -8.99 2.35
C TYR A 149 16.57 -9.51 2.70
N PRO A 150 17.02 -9.35 3.96
CA PRO A 150 18.31 -9.89 4.39
C PRO A 150 18.29 -11.43 4.33
N CYS A 151 19.45 -12.02 4.03
CA CYS A 151 19.57 -13.47 3.89
C CYS A 151 19.16 -14.19 5.17
N GLY A 152 18.22 -15.15 5.06
CA GLY A 152 17.72 -15.95 6.18
C GLY A 152 16.55 -15.32 6.94
N ALA A 153 16.10 -14.11 6.58
CA ALA A 153 14.97 -13.44 7.21
C ALA A 153 13.61 -13.77 6.56
N GLU A 154 13.58 -14.59 5.50
CA GLU A 154 12.37 -14.85 4.70
C GLU A 154 11.23 -15.37 5.57
N SER A 155 11.51 -16.34 6.45
CA SER A 155 10.50 -16.91 7.34
C SER A 155 9.96 -15.93 8.39
N GLN A 156 10.78 -14.97 8.82
CA GLN A 156 10.38 -13.92 9.75
C GLN A 156 9.50 -12.88 9.06
N ILE A 157 9.87 -12.48 7.83
CA ILE A 157 9.08 -11.56 7.01
C ILE A 157 7.71 -12.19 6.70
N GLU A 158 7.67 -13.44 6.24
CA GLU A 158 6.43 -14.17 5.99
C GLU A 158 5.56 -14.35 7.24
N ALA A 159 6.17 -14.46 8.43
CA ALA A 159 5.43 -14.51 9.68
C ALA A 159 4.75 -13.16 9.99
N VAL A 160 5.45 -12.05 9.78
CA VAL A 160 4.89 -10.70 9.95
C VAL A 160 3.79 -10.44 8.94
N GLU A 161 3.99 -10.78 7.66
CA GLU A 161 2.97 -10.66 6.61
C GLU A 161 1.68 -11.41 7.00
N ARG A 162 1.81 -12.65 7.50
CA ARG A 162 0.65 -13.42 7.99
C ARG A 162 -0.02 -12.78 9.21
N MET A 163 0.76 -12.27 10.16
CA MET A 163 0.22 -11.57 11.33
C MET A 163 -0.54 -10.32 10.92
N CYS A 164 -0.03 -9.55 9.95
CA CYS A 164 -0.70 -8.34 9.45
C CYS A 164 -2.00 -8.70 8.73
N ALA A 165 -1.95 -9.63 7.78
CA ALA A 165 -3.12 -10.03 7.00
C ALA A 165 -4.21 -10.66 7.88
N GLN A 166 -3.88 -11.70 8.65
CA GLN A 166 -4.87 -12.50 9.39
C GLN A 166 -5.19 -11.90 10.76
N GLY A 167 -4.15 -11.45 11.47
CA GLY A 167 -4.24 -10.99 12.85
C GLY A 167 -4.69 -9.55 12.98
N ILE A 168 -4.49 -8.71 11.96
CA ILE A 168 -4.89 -7.30 11.99
C ILE A 168 -5.96 -6.99 10.95
N GLU A 169 -5.68 -7.12 9.66
CA GLU A 169 -6.58 -6.66 8.58
C GLU A 169 -7.90 -7.47 8.57
N GLU A 170 -7.82 -8.80 8.48
CA GLU A 170 -9.01 -9.65 8.51
C GLU A 170 -9.76 -9.57 9.85
N ALA A 171 -9.03 -9.49 10.96
CA ALA A 171 -9.62 -9.39 12.29
C ALA A 171 -10.39 -8.07 12.47
N ALA A 172 -9.81 -6.94 12.07
CA ALA A 172 -10.45 -5.64 12.13
C ALA A 172 -11.64 -5.55 11.15
N GLN A 173 -11.53 -6.14 9.96
CA GLN A 173 -12.63 -6.22 9.01
C GLN A 173 -13.81 -7.05 9.55
N ARG A 174 -13.55 -8.21 10.15
CA ARG A 174 -14.60 -9.04 10.77
C ARG A 174 -15.24 -8.34 11.96
N ALA A 175 -14.45 -7.68 12.81
CA ALA A 175 -14.96 -6.95 13.96
C ALA A 175 -15.87 -5.77 13.54
N GLY A 176 -15.52 -5.08 12.45
CA GLY A 176 -16.28 -3.95 11.92
C GLY A 176 -17.43 -4.32 10.97
N ALA A 177 -17.64 -5.60 10.67
CA ALA A 177 -18.70 -6.01 9.76
C ALA A 177 -20.10 -5.84 10.37
N ALA A 178 -21.02 -5.26 9.59
CA ALA A 178 -22.38 -4.93 10.05
C ALA A 178 -23.23 -6.17 10.38
N GLU A 179 -23.00 -7.28 9.69
CA GLU A 179 -23.81 -8.51 9.80
C GLU A 179 -23.24 -9.54 10.81
N VAL A 180 -22.15 -9.19 11.51
CA VAL A 180 -21.47 -10.09 12.45
C VAL A 180 -22.11 -10.02 13.84
N GLY A 181 -22.36 -11.18 14.43
CA GLY A 181 -22.92 -11.31 15.78
C GLY A 181 -21.91 -10.92 16.88
N GLU A 182 -22.40 -10.59 18.07
CA GLU A 182 -21.57 -10.04 19.15
C GLU A 182 -20.42 -10.97 19.59
N VAL A 183 -20.66 -12.28 19.64
CA VAL A 183 -19.64 -13.28 20.00
C VAL A 183 -18.51 -13.33 18.97
N GLU A 184 -18.85 -13.28 17.69
CA GLU A 184 -17.88 -13.31 16.61
C GLU A 184 -17.10 -11.99 16.51
N ARG A 185 -17.78 -10.85 16.71
CA ARG A 185 -17.13 -9.54 16.84
C ARG A 185 -16.13 -9.52 17.99
N ALA A 186 -16.52 -10.01 19.16
CA ALA A 186 -15.63 -10.08 20.32
C ALA A 186 -14.41 -10.98 20.07
N ALA A 187 -14.60 -12.14 19.43
CA ALA A 187 -13.49 -13.04 19.07
C ALA A 187 -12.54 -12.41 18.03
N ALA A 188 -13.07 -11.69 17.04
CA ALA A 188 -12.27 -10.97 16.06
C ALA A 188 -11.47 -9.84 16.72
N LEU A 189 -12.10 -9.07 17.63
CA LEU A 189 -11.41 -8.03 18.40
C LEU A 189 -10.34 -8.61 19.32
N ASP A 190 -10.58 -9.75 19.96
CA ASP A 190 -9.59 -10.44 20.79
C ASP A 190 -8.37 -10.89 19.97
N THR A 191 -8.61 -11.41 18.77
CA THR A 191 -7.55 -11.77 17.80
C THR A 191 -6.71 -10.55 17.42
N LEU A 192 -7.37 -9.42 17.11
CA LEU A 192 -6.72 -8.15 16.80
C LEU A 192 -5.83 -7.68 17.96
N LEU A 193 -6.40 -7.54 19.14
CA LEU A 193 -5.69 -7.02 20.31
C LEU A 193 -4.57 -7.95 20.77
N THR A 194 -4.76 -9.27 20.67
CA THR A 194 -3.69 -10.24 20.95
C THR A 194 -2.52 -10.08 19.99
N THR A 195 -2.80 -9.90 18.69
CA THR A 195 -1.77 -9.69 17.67
C THR A 195 -1.01 -8.39 17.91
N LEU A 196 -1.72 -7.28 18.17
CA LEU A 196 -1.11 -6.00 18.52
C LEU A 196 -0.26 -6.10 19.79
N GLY A 197 -0.72 -6.84 20.81
CA GLY A 197 0.03 -7.08 22.03
C GLY A 197 1.32 -7.89 21.83
N VAL A 198 1.35 -8.82 20.86
CA VAL A 198 2.59 -9.52 20.47
C VAL A 198 3.59 -8.54 19.86
N LEU A 199 3.13 -7.70 18.92
CA LEU A 199 3.97 -6.71 18.25
C LEU A 199 4.49 -5.64 19.22
N GLU A 200 3.63 -5.14 20.11
CA GLU A 200 3.97 -4.18 21.18
C GLU A 200 5.12 -4.71 22.06
N ARG A 201 5.05 -5.97 22.50
CA ARG A 201 6.12 -6.57 23.31
C ARG A 201 7.43 -6.67 22.54
N GLY A 202 7.39 -7.03 21.26
CA GLY A 202 8.59 -7.09 20.42
C GLY A 202 9.23 -5.71 20.22
N LEU A 203 8.42 -4.72 19.87
CA LEU A 203 8.84 -3.34 19.61
C LEU A 203 9.20 -2.57 20.90
N GLY A 204 8.81 -3.06 22.07
CA GLY A 204 9.29 -2.55 23.35
C GLY A 204 10.77 -2.86 23.62
N VAL A 205 11.35 -3.83 22.90
CA VAL A 205 12.74 -4.26 23.04
C VAL A 205 13.58 -3.87 21.82
N HIS A 206 13.02 -4.01 20.62
CA HIS A 206 13.72 -3.82 19.37
C HIS A 206 13.30 -2.54 18.65
N GLN A 207 14.24 -1.89 17.96
CA GLN A 207 13.93 -0.70 17.17
C GLN A 207 13.08 -1.04 15.94
N TYR A 208 13.36 -2.16 15.29
CA TYR A 208 12.67 -2.68 14.11
C TYR A 208 12.24 -4.13 14.33
N LEU A 209 11.42 -4.69 13.43
CA LEU A 209 10.88 -6.04 13.58
C LEU A 209 11.93 -7.13 13.41
N ILE A 210 12.92 -6.91 12.54
CA ILE A 210 13.94 -7.89 12.21
C ILE A 210 15.30 -7.20 12.28
N SER A 211 16.13 -7.60 13.25
CA SER A 211 17.45 -6.99 13.49
C SER A 211 17.35 -5.48 13.78
N ASP A 212 18.44 -4.74 13.58
CA ASP A 212 18.55 -3.30 13.79
C ASP A 212 18.38 -2.48 12.48
N GLN A 213 17.68 -3.03 11.48
CA GLN A 213 17.48 -2.39 10.17
C GLN A 213 16.03 -2.46 9.70
N ILE A 214 15.65 -1.53 8.82
CA ILE A 214 14.34 -1.54 8.15
C ILE A 214 14.32 -2.67 7.11
N THR A 215 13.34 -3.55 7.22
CA THR A 215 13.09 -4.67 6.31
C THR A 215 11.72 -4.57 5.64
N ALA A 216 11.41 -5.49 4.73
CA ALA A 216 10.07 -5.60 4.14
C ALA A 216 8.98 -5.83 5.20
N ALA A 217 9.31 -6.51 6.31
CA ALA A 217 8.39 -6.69 7.43
C ALA A 217 7.97 -5.35 8.07
N ASP A 218 8.91 -4.40 8.17
CA ASP A 218 8.63 -3.09 8.75
C ASP A 218 7.70 -2.27 7.85
N VAL A 219 7.90 -2.35 6.53
CA VAL A 219 7.01 -1.74 5.52
C VAL A 219 5.61 -2.33 5.61
N GLU A 220 5.52 -3.66 5.69
CA GLU A 220 4.25 -4.39 5.79
C GLU A 220 3.44 -3.95 7.02
N LEU A 221 4.06 -4.03 8.21
CA LEU A 221 3.40 -3.64 9.45
C LEU A 221 2.99 -2.17 9.42
N TRP A 222 3.86 -1.28 8.95
CA TRP A 222 3.57 0.14 8.95
C TRP A 222 2.36 0.48 8.08
N VAL A 223 2.25 -0.08 6.87
CA VAL A 223 1.07 0.12 6.02
C VAL A 223 -0.19 -0.43 6.67
N THR A 224 -0.12 -1.61 7.29
CA THR A 224 -1.23 -2.19 8.03
C THR A 224 -1.68 -1.31 9.21
N LEU A 225 -0.76 -0.68 9.94
CA LEU A 225 -1.09 0.26 11.01
C LEU A 225 -1.73 1.56 10.48
N VAL A 226 -1.26 2.06 9.33
CA VAL A 226 -1.89 3.19 8.63
C VAL A 226 -3.33 2.84 8.27
N GLN A 227 -3.59 1.66 7.71
CA GLN A 227 -4.96 1.22 7.40
C GLN A 227 -5.80 0.99 8.66
N LEU A 228 -5.22 0.45 9.72
CA LEU A 228 -5.91 0.23 10.99
C LEU A 228 -6.45 1.54 11.55
N ASP A 229 -5.61 2.58 11.59
CA ASP A 229 -6.00 3.88 12.09
C ASP A 229 -6.86 4.65 11.08
N THR A 230 -6.61 4.62 9.77
CA THR A 230 -7.33 5.52 8.84
C THR A 230 -8.64 4.94 8.29
N VAL A 231 -8.75 3.62 8.23
CA VAL A 231 -9.86 2.91 7.59
C VAL A 231 -10.61 2.05 8.59
N HIS A 232 -9.93 1.12 9.26
CA HIS A 232 -10.61 0.13 10.09
C HIS A 232 -11.23 0.73 11.35
N ARG A 233 -10.59 1.74 11.98
CA ARG A 233 -11.13 2.39 13.18
C ARG A 233 -12.56 2.93 12.98
N ASN A 234 -12.90 3.34 11.76
CA ASN A 234 -14.21 3.93 11.44
C ASN A 234 -15.35 2.91 11.58
N HIS A 235 -15.04 1.61 11.60
CA HIS A 235 -15.99 0.51 11.73
C HIS A 235 -15.96 -0.14 13.11
N LEU A 236 -15.06 0.31 13.99
CA LEU A 236 -14.92 -0.19 15.35
C LEU A 236 -15.62 0.73 16.35
N ASP A 237 -16.03 0.19 17.49
CA ASP A 237 -16.53 1.02 18.59
C ASP A 237 -15.40 1.81 19.27
N ALA A 238 -15.74 2.89 19.98
CA ALA A 238 -14.76 3.75 20.63
C ALA A 238 -13.93 3.00 21.70
N THR A 239 -14.50 2.01 22.39
CA THR A 239 -13.79 1.23 23.41
C THR A 239 -12.70 0.37 22.78
N ALA A 240 -13.00 -0.28 21.66
CA ALA A 240 -12.05 -1.03 20.86
C ALA A 240 -10.92 -0.12 20.36
N VAL A 241 -11.25 1.07 19.83
CA VAL A 241 -10.23 2.03 19.36
C VAL A 241 -9.33 2.50 20.50
N HIS A 242 -9.87 2.78 21.69
CA HIS A 242 -9.05 3.10 22.87
C HIS A 242 -8.09 1.96 23.23
N ARG A 243 -8.56 0.71 23.22
CA ARG A 243 -7.68 -0.45 23.48
C ARG A 243 -6.60 -0.64 22.40
N ILE A 244 -6.88 -0.27 21.15
CA ILE A 244 -5.88 -0.26 20.09
C ILE A 244 -4.85 0.86 20.33
N ALA A 245 -5.30 2.05 20.77
CA ALA A 245 -4.44 3.17 21.11
C ALA A 245 -3.51 2.89 22.31
N ASP A 246 -3.90 1.98 23.21
CA ASP A 246 -3.13 1.55 24.39
C ASP A 246 -1.90 0.65 24.06
N HIS A 247 -1.29 0.82 22.89
CA HIS A 247 -0.04 0.16 22.46
C HIS A 247 1.05 1.21 22.17
N PRO A 248 1.65 1.82 23.21
CA PRO A 248 2.51 2.99 23.04
C PRO A 248 3.82 2.72 22.28
N ALA A 249 4.43 1.53 22.42
CA ALA A 249 5.65 1.21 21.69
C ALA A 249 5.37 1.03 20.19
N LEU A 250 4.25 0.39 19.85
CA LEU A 250 3.77 0.21 18.48
C LEU A 250 3.48 1.56 17.80
N TRP A 251 2.78 2.47 18.49
CA TRP A 251 2.50 3.79 17.93
C TRP A 251 3.74 4.70 17.91
N ALA A 252 4.68 4.54 18.85
CA ALA A 252 5.98 5.21 18.77
C ALA A 252 6.81 4.72 17.57
N TYR A 253 6.79 3.41 17.30
CA TYR A 253 7.39 2.81 16.11
C TYR A 253 6.76 3.34 14.82
N ALA A 254 5.42 3.39 14.74
CA ALA A 254 4.70 3.91 13.59
C ALA A 254 5.04 5.38 13.30
N ARG A 255 5.12 6.23 14.34
CA ARG A 255 5.57 7.63 14.24
C ARG A 255 6.98 7.75 13.70
N ARG A 256 7.90 6.94 14.23
CA ARG A 256 9.31 6.94 13.81
C ARG A 256 9.45 6.62 12.33
N LEU A 257 8.70 5.63 11.85
CA LEU A 257 8.67 5.29 10.43
C LEU A 257 7.99 6.39 9.61
N ALA A 258 6.87 6.97 10.06
CA ALA A 258 6.24 8.08 9.36
C ALA A 258 7.19 9.28 9.15
N ALA A 259 8.02 9.59 10.15
CA ALA A 259 9.05 10.63 10.08
C ALA A 259 10.20 10.31 9.13
N HIS A 260 10.34 9.06 8.69
CA HIS A 260 11.34 8.67 7.71
C HIS A 260 10.92 9.15 6.30
N PRO A 261 11.81 9.82 5.53
CA PRO A 261 11.46 10.42 4.23
C PRO A 261 10.86 9.45 3.21
N ALA A 262 11.23 8.16 3.27
CA ALA A 262 10.70 7.13 2.38
C ALA A 262 9.27 6.67 2.70
N PHE A 263 8.72 7.02 3.88
CA PHE A 263 7.42 6.55 4.34
C PHE A 263 6.37 7.66 4.29
N GLY A 264 6.54 8.70 5.10
CA GLY A 264 5.51 9.72 5.33
C GLY A 264 5.09 10.50 4.08
N VAL A 265 6.00 10.67 3.11
CA VAL A 265 5.74 11.41 1.86
C VAL A 265 4.62 10.79 1.00
N HIS A 266 4.33 9.50 1.19
CA HIS A 266 3.32 8.78 0.41
C HIS A 266 1.96 8.72 1.10
N VAL A 267 1.83 9.19 2.35
CA VAL A 267 0.57 9.17 3.10
C VAL A 267 -0.25 10.41 2.78
N ASP A 268 -1.31 10.23 2.00
CA ASP A 268 -2.35 11.23 1.80
C ASP A 268 -3.62 10.76 2.51
N LEU A 269 -3.84 11.27 3.72
CA LEU A 269 -4.98 10.90 4.57
C LEU A 269 -6.31 11.24 3.91
N ASP A 270 -6.39 12.36 3.19
CA ASP A 270 -7.61 12.77 2.50
C ASP A 270 -7.89 11.85 1.32
N ALA A 271 -6.86 11.43 0.58
CA ALA A 271 -6.98 10.44 -0.49
C ALA A 271 -7.45 9.07 0.04
N ILE A 272 -6.87 8.61 1.15
CA ILE A 272 -7.28 7.36 1.82
C ILE A 272 -8.75 7.47 2.26
N ALA A 273 -9.13 8.56 2.92
CA ALA A 273 -10.51 8.80 3.35
C ALA A 273 -11.47 8.83 2.15
N ARG A 274 -11.17 9.59 1.09
CA ARG A 274 -12.01 9.64 -0.12
C ARG A 274 -12.19 8.26 -0.76
N ARG A 275 -11.10 7.48 -0.87
CA ARG A 275 -11.15 6.11 -1.41
C ARG A 275 -11.98 5.19 -0.53
N HIS A 276 -11.83 5.31 0.79
CA HIS A 276 -12.62 4.56 1.76
C HIS A 276 -14.11 4.87 1.61
N HIS A 277 -14.51 6.15 1.67
CA HIS A 277 -15.91 6.57 1.56
C HIS A 277 -16.53 6.16 0.22
N ALA A 278 -15.79 6.25 -0.88
CA ALA A 278 -16.27 5.83 -2.21
C ALA A 278 -16.56 4.31 -2.31
N ARG A 279 -15.91 3.50 -1.45
CA ARG A 279 -16.09 2.04 -1.39
C ARG A 279 -16.92 1.58 -0.19
N CYS A 280 -17.15 2.46 0.78
CA CYS A 280 -17.86 2.14 1.99
C CYS A 280 -19.36 1.99 1.70
N GLN A 281 -19.91 0.84 2.03
CA GLN A 281 -21.35 0.58 2.02
C GLN A 281 -21.90 0.33 3.44
N GLY A 282 -21.06 0.51 4.47
CA GLY A 282 -21.36 0.20 5.86
C GLY A 282 -21.74 1.42 6.70
N LEU A 283 -22.19 1.15 7.94
CA LEU A 283 -22.43 2.17 8.96
C LEU A 283 -21.10 2.51 9.64
N GLU A 284 -20.70 3.78 9.60
CA GLU A 284 -19.57 4.25 10.40
C GLU A 284 -19.95 4.23 11.89
N ALA A 285 -19.10 3.61 12.70
CA ALA A 285 -19.26 3.49 14.14
C ALA A 285 -18.64 4.69 14.87
N ALA A 286 -18.91 4.79 16.18
CA ALA A 286 -18.40 5.89 17.02
C ALA A 286 -16.85 5.98 17.09
N GLY A 287 -16.12 4.94 16.69
CA GLY A 287 -14.65 4.93 16.63
C GLY A 287 -14.05 5.92 15.64
N ALA A 288 -14.80 6.41 14.64
CA ALA A 288 -14.33 7.41 13.68
C ALA A 288 -13.88 8.73 14.33
N ALA A 289 -14.41 9.06 15.51
CA ALA A 289 -14.07 10.28 16.25
C ALA A 289 -12.75 10.20 17.04
N VAL A 290 -12.17 9.00 17.19
CA VAL A 290 -10.95 8.78 17.97
C VAL A 290 -9.78 8.58 17.01
N GLN A 291 -9.03 9.65 16.77
CA GLN A 291 -7.77 9.57 16.02
C GLN A 291 -6.66 9.03 16.94
N ILE A 292 -6.02 7.93 16.54
CA ILE A 292 -4.94 7.34 17.34
C ILE A 292 -3.63 8.07 17.09
N LEU A 293 -3.33 8.37 15.82
CA LEU A 293 -2.12 9.08 15.45
C LEU A 293 -2.39 10.23 14.47
N ASP A 294 -1.72 11.36 14.71
CA ASP A 294 -1.65 12.45 13.73
C ASP A 294 -0.53 12.19 12.72
N TRP A 295 -0.84 11.37 11.71
CA TRP A 295 0.10 11.05 10.63
C TRP A 295 0.55 12.28 9.84
N ALA A 296 -0.30 13.31 9.72
CA ALA A 296 0.01 14.50 8.93
C ALA A 296 1.13 15.32 9.57
N THR A 297 1.18 15.40 10.91
CA THR A 297 2.26 16.08 11.64
C THR A 297 3.59 15.33 11.60
N HIS A 298 3.58 14.09 11.13
CA HIS A 298 4.74 13.21 11.12
C HIS A 298 5.19 12.81 9.72
N ALA A 299 4.41 13.09 8.68
CA ALA A 299 4.92 13.12 7.33
C ALA A 299 5.94 14.27 7.25
N ALA A 300 7.20 13.95 6.99
CA ALA A 300 8.26 14.96 6.90
C ALA A 300 7.80 16.13 6.01
N ASP A 301 8.10 17.38 6.40
CA ASP A 301 7.87 18.62 5.66
C ASP A 301 8.53 18.55 4.26
N GLY A 302 7.92 17.81 3.33
CA GLY A 302 8.35 17.60 1.96
C GLY A 302 7.64 18.53 1.00
N THR A 303 7.15 19.67 1.48
CA THR A 303 6.48 20.67 0.64
C THR A 303 7.54 21.54 -0.06
N GLU A 304 8.31 20.94 -0.96
CA GLU A 304 8.66 21.63 -2.19
C GLU A 304 7.76 21.09 -3.30
N ALA A 305 6.83 21.95 -3.70
CA ALA A 305 5.78 21.73 -4.69
C ALA A 305 6.20 20.81 -5.85
N ARG A 306 5.55 19.65 -5.96
CA ARG A 306 5.53 18.89 -7.20
C ARG A 306 4.84 19.74 -8.28
N PRO A 307 5.48 20.01 -9.43
CA PRO A 307 4.84 20.74 -10.51
C PRO A 307 3.70 19.89 -11.08
N GLN A 308 2.48 20.43 -11.05
CA GLN A 308 1.39 19.93 -11.87
C GLN A 308 1.84 20.00 -13.34
N VAL A 309 2.03 18.84 -13.97
CA VAL A 309 2.21 18.76 -15.41
C VAL A 309 0.85 19.06 -16.03
N ASN A 310 0.61 20.33 -16.32
CA ASN A 310 -0.48 20.75 -17.20
C ASN A 310 -0.22 20.14 -18.58
N ALA A 311 -1.13 19.27 -19.04
CA ALA A 311 -1.16 18.81 -20.41
C ALA A 311 -1.29 20.03 -21.36
N PRO A 312 -0.53 20.09 -22.46
CA PRO A 312 -0.67 21.18 -23.42
C PRO A 312 -2.03 21.04 -24.11
N GLY A 313 -2.92 21.99 -23.85
CA GLY A 313 -4.19 22.12 -24.57
C GLY A 313 -3.92 22.30 -26.06
N LEU A 314 -4.49 21.39 -26.87
CA LEU A 314 -4.65 21.62 -28.30
C LEU A 314 -5.45 22.91 -28.49
N ARG A 315 -4.79 23.97 -28.94
CA ARG A 315 -5.46 25.08 -29.61
C ARG A 315 -5.75 24.66 -31.04
N SER A 316 -7.01 24.36 -31.30
CA SER A 316 -7.61 24.44 -32.61
C SER A 316 -7.75 25.91 -32.99
N ASP A 317 -6.80 26.44 -33.78
CA ASP A 317 -7.02 27.69 -34.51
C ASP A 317 -7.47 27.36 -35.93
N ASN A 318 -8.67 27.85 -36.21
CA ASN A 318 -9.40 27.78 -37.46
C ASN A 318 -9.23 29.14 -38.14
N SER A 319 -8.50 29.20 -39.26
CA SER A 319 -8.56 30.26 -40.29
C SER A 319 -7.82 29.80 -41.54
#